data_AF-A0A6I6HH19-F1
#
_entry.id   AF-A0A6I6HH19-F1
#
_cell.length_a   1.000
_cell.length_b   1.000
_cell.length_c   1.000
_cell.angle_alpha   90.00
_cell.angle_beta   90.00
_cell.angle_gamma   90.00
#
_symmetry.space_group_name_H-M   'P 1'
#
loop_
_entity.id
_entity.type
_entity.pdbx_description
1 polymer ?
#
loop_
_entity_poly.entity_id
_entity_poly.type
_entity_poly.pdbx_seq_one_letter_code
_entity_poly.pdbx_strand_id
1 'polypeptide(L)'
;MNKTIRVFWNSPIDKSPVDIVGTVADHRLHAIALSVLLLGAALALPAGAAGGSGGQPVGETALRAGDGGSDGQGGTGGINDTTVNAHGGDGGASTEAGPSAGSAADIGSFGGATPGAGGAAGAATTEVSPGVWQGDAGAAGQSQTGDIASGNGYGGGGGGGQIGNAMGPATTAAGFSATGGAGGAGGHGYWAAGGGGAGGHGATLLDPLADVTASGVFTGGAGGAGGDAFSQAGGGGSGGGSGLWLRSATPGLTLTHDGTSAGGAGGAGGSESLPARSNASGGGGGAGGAGLTLAGSAAVTVVNTGQLLGGAGGAGGAGGGGVAAPARRATAATAGPGWPRSAQGVQS
;
A
#
# COMPACT_ATOMS: atom_id res chain seq x y z
N MET A 1 -23.64 23.31 21.75
CA MET A 1 -24.05 22.16 22.59
C MET A 1 -23.06 21.04 22.36
N ASN A 2 -22.09 20.89 23.27
CA ASN A 2 -21.08 19.84 23.23
C ASN A 2 -21.69 18.50 23.66
N LYS A 3 -21.50 17.45 22.86
CA LYS A 3 -21.76 16.07 23.30
C LYS A 3 -20.43 15.43 23.68
N THR A 4 -20.27 15.22 24.98
CA THR A 4 -19.20 14.45 25.62
C THR A 4 -19.43 12.96 25.40
N ILE A 5 -18.39 12.22 25.04
CA ILE A 5 -18.35 10.76 25.24
C ILE A 5 -17.39 10.52 26.41
N ARG A 6 -17.89 9.88 27.47
CA ARG A 6 -17.11 9.40 28.62
C ARG A 6 -16.84 7.91 28.41
N VAL A 7 -15.61 7.48 28.64
CA VAL A 7 -15.31 6.09 28.97
C VAL A 7 -14.56 6.11 30.29
N PHE A 8 -15.11 5.40 31.28
CA PHE A 8 -14.53 5.24 32.61
C PHE A 8 -13.64 4.00 32.63
N TRP A 9 -12.46 4.12 33.24
CA TRP A 9 -11.89 3.06 34.06
C TRP A 9 -11.26 3.72 35.29
N ASN A 10 -11.71 3.29 36.47
CA ASN A 10 -11.21 3.76 37.76
C ASN A 10 -10.87 2.54 38.60
N SER A 11 -9.72 2.55 39.27
CA SER A 11 -9.59 2.00 40.62
C SER A 11 -8.53 2.78 41.41
N PRO A 12 -8.71 2.99 42.72
CA PRO A 12 -8.17 4.11 43.46
C PRO A 12 -6.84 3.78 44.17
N ILE A 13 -5.96 4.76 44.30
CA ILE A 13 -4.94 4.75 45.36
C ILE A 13 -5.18 5.98 46.22
N ASP A 14 -5.89 5.78 47.33
CA ASP A 14 -5.87 6.70 48.46
C ASP A 14 -4.78 6.27 49.45
N LYS A 15 -4.13 7.29 50.02
CA LYS A 15 -2.91 7.24 50.81
C LYS A 15 -3.13 6.66 52.22
N SER A 16 -2.15 5.93 52.73
CA SER A 16 -1.77 5.96 54.15
C SER A 16 -0.24 5.87 54.29
N PRO A 17 0.38 6.54 55.30
CA PRO A 17 1.81 6.53 55.54
C PRO A 17 2.20 5.34 56.45
N VAL A 18 3.50 4.99 56.48
CA VAL A 18 4.14 3.83 57.18
C VAL A 18 4.16 2.61 56.26
N ASP A 19 5.27 2.13 55.67
CA ASP A 19 6.62 1.94 56.20
C ASP A 19 7.73 2.22 55.17
N ILE A 20 8.80 2.81 55.69
CA ILE A 20 10.09 3.05 55.04
C ILE A 20 10.91 1.76 55.19
N VAL A 21 10.89 0.83 54.23
CA VAL A 21 11.99 -0.09 53.82
C VAL A 21 11.47 -0.89 52.61
N GLY A 22 11.66 -0.40 51.38
CA GLY A 22 11.29 -1.16 50.16
C GLY A 22 11.41 -0.41 48.83
N THR A 23 11.50 0.92 48.88
CA THR A 23 11.34 1.82 47.72
C THR A 23 12.56 1.98 46.80
N VAL A 24 13.56 1.09 46.86
CA VAL A 24 14.67 1.08 45.88
C VAL A 24 14.55 -0.10 44.89
N ALA A 25 13.67 -1.08 45.16
CA ALA A 25 13.43 -2.21 44.25
C ALA A 25 12.28 -1.95 43.24
N ASP A 26 11.29 -1.14 43.59
CA ASP A 26 10.05 -0.99 42.79
C ASP A 26 10.15 -0.04 41.58
N HIS A 27 11.21 0.74 41.45
CA HIS A 27 11.40 1.62 40.28
C HIS A 27 12.13 0.93 39.11
N ARG A 28 12.60 -0.31 39.31
CA ARG A 28 13.22 -1.13 38.25
C ARG A 28 12.28 -2.17 37.62
N LEU A 29 11.06 -2.31 38.15
CA LEU A 29 10.05 -3.25 37.63
C LEU A 29 8.95 -2.59 36.78
N HIS A 30 8.99 -1.27 36.57
CA HIS A 30 8.04 -0.54 35.73
C HIS A 30 8.47 -0.40 34.25
N ALA A 31 9.50 -1.13 33.82
CA ALA A 31 10.02 -1.08 32.44
C ALA A 31 9.79 -2.35 31.62
N ILE A 32 8.96 -3.30 32.07
CA ILE A 32 8.76 -4.57 31.35
C ILE A 32 7.26 -4.88 31.18
N ALA A 33 6.89 -5.10 29.92
CA ALA A 33 5.67 -5.74 29.42
C ALA A 33 4.37 -4.91 29.35
N LEU A 34 4.26 -4.08 28.31
CA LEU A 34 3.00 -3.85 27.60
C LEU A 34 3.14 -4.37 26.17
N SER A 35 3.29 -5.68 26.07
CA SER A 35 3.46 -6.42 24.83
C SER A 35 2.59 -7.68 24.83
N VAL A 36 1.27 -7.53 25.04
CA VAL A 36 0.27 -8.57 24.68
C VAL A 36 -1.09 -7.91 24.46
N LEU A 37 -1.38 -7.49 23.22
CA LEU A 37 -2.73 -7.61 22.66
C LEU A 37 -2.71 -7.61 21.12
N LEU A 38 -2.06 -8.63 20.53
CA LEU A 38 -2.37 -9.11 19.17
C LEU A 38 -2.07 -10.61 18.97
N LEU A 39 -1.92 -11.37 20.06
CA LEU A 39 -1.92 -12.85 20.01
C LEU A 39 -3.36 -13.38 20.09
N GLY A 40 -4.11 -13.15 19.01
CA GLY A 40 -5.41 -13.77 18.74
C GLY A 40 -5.58 -14.29 17.32
N ALA A 41 -4.58 -14.10 16.45
CA ALA A 41 -4.57 -14.60 15.07
C ALA A 41 -3.27 -15.36 14.78
N ALA A 42 -2.90 -16.30 15.66
CA ALA A 42 -1.78 -17.21 15.39
C ALA A 42 -2.24 -18.31 14.42
N LEU A 43 -2.21 -18.00 13.11
CA LEU A 43 -1.94 -18.91 11.98
C LEU A 43 -2.01 -18.18 10.61
N ALA A 44 -1.64 -16.90 10.56
CA ALA A 44 -1.30 -16.23 9.32
C ALA A 44 0.11 -15.65 9.48
N LEU A 45 1.00 -15.99 8.55
CA LEU A 45 2.16 -15.17 8.21
C LEU A 45 1.71 -13.69 8.13
N PRO A 46 2.56 -12.69 8.39
CA PRO A 46 2.16 -11.30 8.18
C PRO A 46 1.73 -11.15 6.72
N ALA A 47 0.42 -11.16 6.49
CA ALA A 47 -0.17 -10.87 5.21
C ALA A 47 0.09 -9.37 5.02
N GLY A 48 1.14 -9.03 4.29
CA GLY A 48 1.26 -7.70 3.71
C GLY A 48 -0.07 -7.38 3.05
N ALA A 49 -0.60 -6.18 3.27
CA ALA A 49 -1.87 -5.80 2.69
C ALA A 49 -1.85 -6.13 1.19
N ALA A 50 -2.78 -6.95 0.73
CA ALA A 50 -2.90 -7.27 -0.69
C ALA A 50 -3.53 -6.07 -1.40
N GLY A 51 -3.06 -5.75 -2.60
CA GLY A 51 -3.78 -4.85 -3.49
C GLY A 51 -5.15 -5.43 -3.83
N GLY A 52 -6.09 -4.56 -4.20
CA GLY A 52 -7.39 -4.97 -4.70
C GLY A 52 -7.26 -5.64 -6.08
N SER A 53 -8.16 -6.56 -6.38
CA SER A 53 -8.24 -7.16 -7.72
C SER A 53 -8.84 -6.17 -8.73
N GLY A 54 -8.39 -6.23 -9.98
CA GLY A 54 -9.00 -5.54 -11.10
C GLY A 54 -10.40 -6.07 -11.42
N GLY A 55 -11.20 -5.24 -12.08
CA GLY A 55 -12.51 -5.63 -12.59
C GLY A 55 -12.40 -6.67 -13.71
N GLN A 56 -13.49 -7.43 -13.90
CA GLN A 56 -13.61 -8.41 -14.96
C GLN A 56 -14.93 -8.19 -15.72
N PRO A 57 -14.94 -8.14 -17.06
CA PRO A 57 -16.17 -8.01 -17.82
C PRO A 57 -17.12 -9.21 -17.62
N VAL A 58 -18.42 -8.93 -17.59
CA VAL A 58 -19.45 -9.96 -17.42
C VAL A 58 -19.50 -10.85 -18.66
N GLY A 59 -19.36 -12.17 -18.47
CA GLY A 59 -19.42 -13.15 -19.56
C GLY A 59 -18.11 -13.37 -20.31
N GLU A 60 -17.04 -12.65 -19.96
CA GLU A 60 -15.72 -12.81 -20.59
C GLU A 60 -14.61 -12.87 -19.53
N THR A 61 -14.20 -14.09 -19.16
CA THR A 61 -13.14 -14.32 -18.14
C THR A 61 -11.72 -14.22 -18.70
N ALA A 62 -11.60 -14.12 -20.01
CA ALA A 62 -10.34 -13.91 -20.69
C ALA A 62 -9.83 -12.47 -20.52
N LEU A 63 -10.71 -11.51 -20.25
CA LEU A 63 -10.36 -10.11 -20.09
C LEU A 63 -10.41 -9.72 -18.62
N ARG A 64 -9.43 -8.95 -18.17
CA ARG A 64 -9.45 -8.36 -16.82
C ARG A 64 -8.59 -7.11 -16.76
N ALA A 65 -9.01 -6.14 -15.98
CA ALA A 65 -8.13 -5.06 -15.58
C ALA A 65 -7.00 -5.57 -14.69
N GLY A 66 -5.96 -4.75 -14.56
CA GLY A 66 -4.82 -5.06 -13.70
C GLY A 66 -5.17 -5.06 -12.22
N ASP A 67 -4.50 -5.93 -11.47
CA ASP A 67 -4.57 -6.02 -10.02
C ASP A 67 -3.62 -5.01 -9.37
N GLY A 68 -4.03 -4.50 -8.22
CA GLY A 68 -3.17 -3.63 -7.43
C GLY A 68 -1.97 -4.38 -6.85
N GLY A 69 -0.83 -3.68 -6.74
CA GLY A 69 0.39 -4.23 -6.14
C GLY A 69 0.26 -4.48 -4.63
N SER A 70 0.85 -5.56 -4.15
CA SER A 70 1.11 -5.83 -2.72
C SER A 70 2.39 -5.14 -2.25
N ASP A 71 2.65 -5.09 -0.94
CA ASP A 71 3.82 -4.40 -0.35
C ASP A 71 5.12 -4.54 -1.15
N GLY A 72 5.69 -3.41 -1.56
CA GLY A 72 6.91 -3.33 -2.37
C GLY A 72 6.76 -3.71 -3.85
N GLN A 73 5.59 -4.16 -4.31
CA GLN A 73 5.34 -4.58 -5.69
C GLN A 73 4.53 -3.54 -6.47
N GLY A 74 4.81 -3.40 -7.77
CA GLY A 74 3.98 -2.67 -8.70
C GLY A 74 2.65 -3.39 -8.97
N GLY A 75 1.67 -2.67 -9.51
CA GLY A 75 0.42 -3.24 -10.00
C GLY A 75 0.61 -3.91 -11.36
N THR A 76 -0.30 -4.79 -11.73
CA THR A 76 -0.23 -5.48 -13.03
C THR A 76 -0.89 -4.68 -14.15
N GLY A 77 -0.48 -4.93 -15.38
CA GLY A 77 -1.17 -4.42 -16.56
C GLY A 77 -2.52 -5.11 -16.81
N GLY A 78 -3.43 -4.44 -17.52
CA GLY A 78 -4.68 -5.06 -17.96
C GLY A 78 -4.44 -6.14 -19.02
N ILE A 79 -5.29 -7.17 -19.06
CA ILE A 79 -5.25 -8.25 -20.06
C ILE A 79 -6.43 -8.08 -21.00
N ASN A 80 -6.14 -7.74 -22.26
CA ASN A 80 -7.16 -7.48 -23.27
C ASN A 80 -7.36 -8.62 -24.29
N ASP A 81 -6.48 -9.63 -24.32
CA ASP A 81 -6.69 -10.83 -25.15
C ASP A 81 -5.80 -12.00 -24.68
N THR A 82 -6.39 -13.12 -24.26
CA THR A 82 -5.65 -14.33 -23.85
C THR A 82 -5.32 -15.26 -25.01
N THR A 83 -5.92 -15.08 -26.18
CA THR A 83 -5.64 -15.89 -27.38
C THR A 83 -4.32 -15.50 -28.04
N VAL A 84 -3.94 -14.22 -27.92
CA VAL A 84 -2.66 -13.70 -28.39
C VAL A 84 -1.72 -13.27 -27.25
N ASN A 85 -2.15 -13.37 -25.98
CA ASN A 85 -1.40 -12.97 -24.79
C ASN A 85 -1.00 -11.48 -24.77
N ALA A 86 -1.88 -10.58 -25.24
CA ALA A 86 -1.61 -9.16 -25.27
C ALA A 86 -2.12 -8.45 -24.00
N HIS A 87 -1.22 -7.71 -23.32
CA HIS A 87 -1.49 -7.06 -22.05
C HIS A 87 -0.64 -5.79 -21.85
N GLY A 88 -1.11 -4.90 -20.97
CA GLY A 88 -0.33 -3.76 -20.52
C GLY A 88 0.93 -4.20 -19.76
N GLY A 89 1.92 -3.31 -19.64
CA GLY A 89 3.12 -3.58 -18.87
C GLY A 89 2.86 -3.58 -17.36
N ASP A 90 3.57 -4.40 -16.61
CA ASP A 90 3.51 -4.44 -15.15
C ASP A 90 4.36 -3.32 -14.54
N GLY A 91 3.90 -2.77 -13.42
CA GLY A 91 4.65 -1.78 -12.66
C GLY A 91 5.91 -2.39 -12.02
N GLY A 92 6.96 -1.58 -11.94
CA GLY A 92 8.20 -1.93 -11.26
C GLY A 92 8.01 -2.06 -9.75
N ALA A 93 8.80 -2.94 -9.14
CA ALA A 93 8.84 -3.15 -7.71
C ALA A 93 9.85 -2.20 -7.04
N SER A 94 9.76 -2.11 -5.72
CA SER A 94 10.68 -1.44 -4.81
C SER A 94 10.89 -2.35 -3.62
N THR A 95 11.93 -3.18 -3.75
CA THR A 95 12.31 -4.20 -2.75
C THR A 95 13.52 -3.74 -1.96
N GLU A 96 13.96 -4.54 -0.99
CA GLU A 96 15.22 -4.32 -0.29
C GLU A 96 16.45 -4.38 -1.20
N ALA A 97 16.35 -5.04 -2.35
CA ALA A 97 17.41 -5.10 -3.36
C ALA A 97 17.47 -3.83 -4.24
N GLY A 98 16.49 -2.93 -4.07
CA GLY A 98 16.31 -1.72 -4.87
C GLY A 98 15.06 -1.76 -5.75
N PRO A 99 14.79 -0.66 -6.45
CA PRO A 99 13.68 -0.56 -7.37
C PRO A 99 14.00 -1.21 -8.72
N SER A 100 12.95 -1.65 -9.41
CA SER A 100 13.00 -2.15 -10.78
C SER A 100 12.27 -1.21 -11.74
N ALA A 101 12.67 -1.23 -13.01
CA ALA A 101 11.88 -0.61 -14.06
C ALA A 101 10.52 -1.33 -14.19
N GLY A 102 9.53 -0.60 -14.71
CA GLY A 102 8.30 -1.23 -15.21
C GLY A 102 8.58 -2.00 -16.49
N SER A 103 7.77 -3.02 -16.78
CA SER A 103 7.89 -3.76 -18.03
C SER A 103 7.20 -3.01 -19.18
N ALA A 104 7.70 -3.24 -20.39
CA ALA A 104 6.98 -2.84 -21.60
C ALA A 104 5.68 -3.65 -21.72
N ALA A 105 4.69 -3.08 -22.41
CA ALA A 105 3.51 -3.85 -22.79
C ALA A 105 3.86 -5.00 -23.74
N ASP A 106 3.09 -6.08 -23.67
CA ASP A 106 3.15 -7.20 -24.62
C ASP A 106 1.95 -7.12 -25.56
N ILE A 107 2.21 -7.13 -26.86
CA ILE A 107 1.16 -7.12 -27.90
C ILE A 107 0.94 -8.51 -28.50
N GLY A 108 1.75 -9.50 -28.15
CA GLY A 108 1.71 -10.83 -28.71
C GLY A 108 1.74 -10.82 -30.25
N SER A 109 0.78 -11.51 -30.86
CA SER A 109 0.58 -11.51 -32.32
C SER A 109 -0.46 -10.49 -32.81
N PHE A 110 -0.89 -9.53 -31.96
CA PHE A 110 -1.89 -8.53 -32.34
C PHE A 110 -1.31 -7.53 -33.36
N GLY A 111 -1.65 -7.74 -34.64
CA GLY A 111 -1.12 -6.96 -35.75
C GLY A 111 -1.48 -5.47 -35.68
N GLY A 112 -0.49 -4.60 -35.88
CA GLY A 112 -0.68 -3.14 -35.89
C GLY A 112 -0.82 -2.51 -34.50
N ALA A 113 -0.58 -3.26 -33.43
CA ALA A 113 -0.47 -2.71 -32.09
C ALA A 113 0.90 -2.08 -31.79
N THR A 114 0.91 -1.08 -30.92
CA THR A 114 2.13 -0.43 -30.44
C THR A 114 2.30 -0.70 -28.94
N PRO A 115 3.38 -1.38 -28.52
CA PRO A 115 3.67 -1.60 -27.12
C PRO A 115 4.27 -0.33 -26.50
N GLY A 116 3.70 0.11 -25.39
CA GLY A 116 4.26 1.15 -24.55
C GLY A 116 5.53 0.66 -23.85
N ALA A 117 6.60 1.45 -23.91
CA ALA A 117 7.79 1.19 -23.10
C ALA A 117 7.51 1.33 -21.60
N GLY A 118 8.17 0.49 -20.78
CA GLY A 118 8.11 0.61 -19.32
C GLY A 118 8.88 1.84 -18.81
N GLY A 119 8.45 2.35 -17.66
CA GLY A 119 9.09 3.46 -16.96
C GLY A 119 10.37 3.03 -16.25
N ALA A 120 11.40 3.88 -16.29
CA ALA A 120 12.64 3.66 -15.56
C ALA A 120 12.42 3.67 -14.03
N ALA A 121 13.20 2.88 -13.31
CA ALA A 121 13.27 2.93 -11.85
C ALA A 121 13.83 4.27 -11.35
N GLY A 122 13.50 4.66 -10.12
CA GLY A 122 14.22 5.70 -9.41
C GLY A 122 15.71 5.31 -9.29
N ALA A 123 16.61 6.25 -9.56
CA ALA A 123 18.03 5.94 -9.77
C ALA A 123 18.92 6.30 -8.58
N ALA A 124 18.55 7.33 -7.82
CA ALA A 124 19.36 7.85 -6.74
C ALA A 124 18.55 8.28 -5.52
N THR A 125 19.29 8.48 -4.43
CA THR A 125 18.79 9.07 -3.21
C THR A 125 19.53 10.39 -3.02
N THR A 126 18.78 11.47 -2.80
CA THR A 126 19.33 12.82 -2.67
C THR A 126 19.07 13.37 -1.27
N GLU A 127 20.08 14.03 -0.68
CA GLU A 127 19.88 14.83 0.53
C GLU A 127 19.24 16.18 0.13
N VAL A 128 17.97 16.38 0.51
CA VAL A 128 17.20 17.58 0.12
C VAL A 128 17.35 18.74 1.11
N SER A 129 17.79 18.42 2.34
CA SER A 129 18.23 19.37 3.36
C SER A 129 19.06 18.62 4.39
N PRO A 130 19.85 19.29 5.26
CA PRO A 130 20.70 18.62 6.23
C PRO A 130 19.96 17.53 7.03
N GLY A 131 20.36 16.28 6.85
CA GLY A 131 19.76 15.12 7.51
C GLY A 131 18.37 14.71 6.99
N VAL A 132 17.95 15.15 5.80
CA VAL A 132 16.69 14.73 5.16
C VAL A 132 16.98 14.16 3.78
N TRP A 133 16.70 12.88 3.61
CA TRP A 133 16.94 12.13 2.39
C TRP A 133 15.66 11.84 1.64
N GLN A 134 15.72 11.89 0.31
CA GLN A 134 14.60 11.55 -0.56
C GLN A 134 15.06 10.63 -1.69
N GLY A 135 14.38 9.50 -1.85
CA GLY A 135 14.54 8.63 -3.01
C GLY A 135 13.92 9.25 -4.25
N ASP A 136 14.56 9.08 -5.40
CA ASP A 136 14.01 9.44 -6.70
C ASP A 136 12.73 8.67 -7.00
N ALA A 137 11.77 9.34 -7.63
CA ALA A 137 10.56 8.70 -8.13
C ALA A 137 10.87 7.80 -9.34
N GLY A 138 10.08 6.74 -9.50
CA GLY A 138 10.04 5.99 -10.75
C GLY A 138 9.40 6.81 -11.87
N ALA A 139 9.87 6.61 -13.09
CA ALA A 139 9.29 7.26 -14.27
C ALA A 139 7.97 6.60 -14.67
N ALA A 140 7.09 7.37 -15.30
CA ALA A 140 5.85 6.84 -15.86
C ALA A 140 6.11 5.90 -17.04
N GLY A 141 5.24 4.90 -17.20
CA GLY A 141 5.19 4.07 -18.40
C GLY A 141 4.69 4.86 -19.61
N GLN A 142 5.12 4.46 -20.81
CA GLN A 142 4.69 5.12 -22.03
C GLN A 142 3.21 4.80 -22.30
N SER A 143 2.43 5.86 -22.56
CA SER A 143 1.04 5.74 -22.97
C SER A 143 0.91 5.48 -24.47
N GLN A 144 -0.03 4.62 -24.83
CA GLN A 144 -0.37 4.29 -26.21
C GLN A 144 -1.91 4.27 -26.34
N THR A 145 -2.50 5.40 -26.73
CA THR A 145 -3.96 5.63 -26.72
C THR A 145 -4.56 5.97 -28.09
N GLY A 146 -3.83 5.72 -29.18
CA GLY A 146 -4.31 5.99 -30.54
C GLY A 146 -5.60 5.22 -30.90
N ASP A 147 -6.32 5.66 -31.93
CA ASP A 147 -7.54 4.98 -32.40
C ASP A 147 -7.23 3.81 -33.36
N ILE A 148 -8.27 3.16 -33.92
CA ILE A 148 -8.14 2.05 -34.88
C ILE A 148 -7.28 2.39 -36.12
N ALA A 149 -7.12 3.68 -36.47
CA ALA A 149 -6.27 4.14 -37.57
C ALA A 149 -4.92 4.73 -37.10
N SER A 150 -4.78 5.05 -35.81
CA SER A 150 -3.69 5.88 -35.26
C SER A 150 -2.97 5.26 -34.05
N GLY A 151 -3.35 4.07 -33.57
CA GLY A 151 -2.57 3.32 -32.58
C GLY A 151 -3.39 2.37 -31.73
N ASN A 152 -3.50 1.10 -32.14
CA ASN A 152 -3.90 -0.01 -31.27
C ASN A 152 -2.88 -0.15 -30.11
N GLY A 153 -3.07 0.60 -29.05
CA GLY A 153 -2.01 0.84 -28.08
C GLY A 153 -2.18 0.07 -26.78
N TYR A 154 -1.07 -0.42 -26.25
CA TYR A 154 -0.97 -0.99 -24.92
C TYR A 154 -0.01 -0.15 -24.08
N GLY A 155 -0.42 0.27 -22.89
CA GLY A 155 0.40 1.12 -22.02
C GLY A 155 1.51 0.33 -21.31
N GLY A 156 2.71 0.90 -21.22
CA GLY A 156 3.81 0.31 -20.44
C GLY A 156 3.64 0.51 -18.94
N GLY A 157 4.27 -0.31 -18.10
CA GLY A 157 4.18 -0.17 -16.64
C GLY A 157 5.05 0.97 -16.10
N GLY A 158 4.69 1.57 -14.97
CA GLY A 158 5.49 2.59 -14.31
C GLY A 158 6.67 2.01 -13.53
N GLY A 159 7.78 2.75 -13.37
CA GLY A 159 8.96 2.28 -12.61
C GLY A 159 8.77 2.34 -11.09
N GLY A 160 9.52 1.53 -10.34
CA GLY A 160 9.56 1.59 -8.87
C GLY A 160 10.30 2.81 -8.35
N GLY A 161 9.89 3.32 -7.18
CA GLY A 161 10.54 4.43 -6.48
C GLY A 161 11.76 3.98 -5.68
N GLN A 162 12.78 4.82 -5.62
CA GLN A 162 14.04 4.54 -4.93
C GLN A 162 13.90 4.61 -3.40
N ILE A 163 14.70 3.82 -2.69
CA ILE A 163 14.77 3.85 -1.23
C ILE A 163 15.24 5.23 -0.74
N GLY A 164 14.63 5.74 0.33
CA GLY A 164 14.95 7.05 0.90
C GLY A 164 16.29 7.08 1.64
N ASN A 165 16.69 6.01 2.33
CA ASN A 165 18.04 5.85 2.85
C ASN A 165 18.35 4.37 3.14
N ALA A 166 19.56 3.91 2.82
CA ALA A 166 20.03 2.58 3.20
C ALA A 166 21.05 2.70 4.34
N MET A 167 20.65 2.31 5.55
CA MET A 167 21.54 2.25 6.71
C MET A 167 22.48 1.07 6.60
N GLY A 168 23.77 1.31 6.86
CA GLY A 168 24.78 0.26 6.86
C GLY A 168 24.62 -0.70 8.06
N PRO A 169 25.12 -1.94 7.97
CA PRO A 169 25.08 -2.93 9.06
C PRO A 169 25.70 -2.47 10.39
N ALA A 170 26.66 -1.54 10.33
CA ALA A 170 27.35 -0.99 11.49
C ALA A 170 26.65 0.24 12.12
N THR A 171 25.47 0.61 11.62
CA THR A 171 24.70 1.75 12.14
C THR A 171 24.25 1.44 13.56
N THR A 172 24.63 2.27 14.53
CA THR A 172 24.15 2.20 15.92
C THR A 172 23.25 3.38 16.28
N ALA A 173 23.29 4.46 15.50
CA ALA A 173 22.46 5.64 15.67
C ALA A 173 22.05 6.26 14.33
N ALA A 174 20.79 6.68 14.20
CA ALA A 174 20.26 7.38 13.03
C ALA A 174 19.41 8.59 13.43
N GLY A 175 19.94 9.80 13.25
CA GLY A 175 19.24 11.06 13.54
C GLY A 175 18.68 11.78 12.32
N PHE A 176 18.63 11.11 11.16
CA PHE A 176 18.18 11.68 9.89
C PHE A 176 16.74 11.23 9.58
N SER A 177 16.04 11.99 8.75
CA SER A 177 14.75 11.60 8.17
C SER A 177 14.93 11.13 6.72
N ALA A 178 14.08 10.22 6.28
CA ALA A 178 14.15 9.66 4.93
C ALA A 178 12.76 9.38 4.37
N THR A 179 12.54 9.78 3.11
CA THR A 179 11.31 9.50 2.36
C THR A 179 11.64 8.68 1.12
N GLY A 180 10.96 7.55 0.93
CA GLY A 180 11.08 6.77 -0.29
C GLY A 180 10.51 7.52 -1.48
N GLY A 181 11.07 7.26 -2.66
CA GLY A 181 10.57 7.81 -3.91
C GLY A 181 9.19 7.28 -4.25
N ALA A 182 8.37 8.08 -4.93
CA ALA A 182 7.07 7.61 -5.41
C ALA A 182 7.24 6.60 -6.56
N GLY A 183 6.31 5.67 -6.70
CA GLY A 183 6.20 4.83 -7.88
C GLY A 183 5.71 5.63 -9.10
N GLY A 184 6.19 5.25 -10.27
CA GLY A 184 5.76 5.83 -11.54
C GLY A 184 4.36 5.39 -11.92
N ALA A 185 3.60 6.27 -12.58
CA ALA A 185 2.29 5.90 -13.10
C ALA A 185 2.39 4.91 -14.27
N GLY A 186 1.41 4.00 -14.37
CA GLY A 186 1.24 3.16 -15.56
C GLY A 186 0.84 4.00 -16.77
N GLY A 187 1.31 3.60 -17.95
CA GLY A 187 0.93 4.20 -19.21
C GLY A 187 -0.52 3.91 -19.56
N HIS A 188 -1.22 4.89 -20.10
CA HIS A 188 -2.57 4.71 -20.62
C HIS A 188 -2.58 3.81 -21.85
N GLY A 189 -3.67 3.07 -22.06
CA GLY A 189 -3.83 2.14 -23.17
C GLY A 189 -5.10 2.38 -23.97
N TYR A 190 -5.08 2.05 -25.26
CA TYR A 190 -6.32 1.86 -25.99
C TYR A 190 -6.98 0.55 -25.59
N TRP A 191 -6.19 -0.54 -25.59
CA TRP A 191 -6.66 -1.90 -25.32
C TRP A 191 -6.39 -2.33 -23.89
N ALA A 192 -5.17 -2.12 -23.41
CA ALA A 192 -4.87 -2.32 -22.00
C ALA A 192 -3.85 -1.30 -21.53
N ALA A 193 -4.05 -0.80 -20.32
CA ALA A 193 -3.10 0.09 -19.68
C ALA A 193 -2.10 -0.67 -18.83
N GLY A 194 -0.97 -0.02 -18.57
CA GLY A 194 0.07 -0.54 -17.69
C GLY A 194 -0.27 -0.34 -16.22
N GLY A 195 0.32 -1.17 -15.36
CA GLY A 195 0.24 -1.03 -13.91
C GLY A 195 1.16 0.07 -13.38
N GLY A 196 0.81 0.64 -12.23
CA GLY A 196 1.64 1.62 -11.51
C GLY A 196 2.80 0.96 -10.78
N GLY A 197 3.94 1.64 -10.69
CA GLY A 197 5.11 1.17 -9.93
C GLY A 197 4.93 1.30 -8.42
N ALA A 198 5.69 0.52 -7.65
CA ALA A 198 5.74 0.62 -6.20
C ALA A 198 6.46 1.90 -5.74
N GLY A 199 6.07 2.44 -4.59
CA GLY A 199 6.88 3.42 -3.85
C GLY A 199 8.12 2.81 -3.18
N GLY A 200 9.14 3.61 -2.89
CA GLY A 200 10.35 3.17 -2.19
C GLY A 200 10.16 3.08 -0.67
N HIS A 201 10.95 2.25 0.02
CA HIS A 201 11.03 2.30 1.49
C HIS A 201 11.56 3.64 1.97
N GLY A 202 11.09 4.11 3.13
CA GLY A 202 11.63 5.31 3.76
C GLY A 202 13.09 5.11 4.14
N ALA A 203 13.35 4.11 4.97
CA ALA A 203 14.70 3.65 5.28
C ALA A 203 14.78 2.12 5.31
N THR A 204 15.95 1.58 5.00
CA THR A 204 16.26 0.15 5.15
C THR A 204 17.43 -0.03 6.13
N LEU A 205 17.35 -1.07 6.96
CA LEU A 205 18.44 -1.54 7.80
C LEU A 205 18.60 -3.04 7.60
N LEU A 206 19.67 -3.42 6.91
CA LEU A 206 19.92 -4.81 6.56
C LEU A 206 21.06 -5.35 7.42
N ASP A 207 20.77 -6.44 8.11
CA ASP A 207 21.70 -7.27 8.86
C ASP A 207 22.52 -6.46 9.91
N PRO A 208 21.85 -5.71 10.82
CA PRO A 208 22.53 -4.93 11.84
C PRO A 208 23.41 -5.80 12.74
N LEU A 209 24.54 -5.23 13.17
CA LEU A 209 25.53 -5.90 14.00
C LEU A 209 25.43 -5.57 15.50
N ALA A 210 24.64 -4.55 15.84
CA ALA A 210 24.47 -4.06 17.20
C ALA A 210 23.10 -3.38 17.36
N ASP A 211 22.77 -3.02 18.60
CA ASP A 211 21.57 -2.25 18.91
C ASP A 211 21.57 -0.91 18.16
N VAL A 212 20.39 -0.49 17.72
CA VAL A 212 20.20 0.71 16.91
C VAL A 212 19.24 1.66 17.59
N THR A 213 19.61 2.94 17.68
CA THR A 213 18.71 4.02 18.13
C THR A 213 18.44 4.97 16.98
N ALA A 214 17.17 5.23 16.66
CA ALA A 214 16.79 6.07 15.54
C ALA A 214 15.69 7.07 15.91
N SER A 215 15.88 8.36 15.58
CA SER A 215 14.97 9.44 16.02
C SER A 215 14.33 10.25 14.90
N GLY A 216 14.69 9.96 13.65
CA GLY A 216 14.13 10.66 12.50
C GLY A 216 12.75 10.21 12.07
N VAL A 217 12.27 10.80 10.98
CA VAL A 217 11.02 10.42 10.33
C VAL A 217 11.32 9.55 9.11
N PHE A 218 10.81 8.33 9.07
CA PHE A 218 10.95 7.42 7.95
C PHE A 218 9.59 7.20 7.27
N THR A 219 9.47 7.64 6.03
CA THR A 219 8.20 7.60 5.28
C THR A 219 8.35 6.80 3.99
N GLY A 220 7.53 5.77 3.81
CA GLY A 220 7.43 5.04 2.54
C GLY A 220 6.91 5.93 1.41
N GLY A 221 7.32 5.65 0.18
CA GLY A 221 6.89 6.36 -1.01
C GLY A 221 5.45 6.00 -1.39
N ALA A 222 4.73 6.92 -2.03
CA ALA A 222 3.42 6.60 -2.58
C ALA A 222 3.53 5.65 -3.78
N GLY A 223 2.52 4.81 -3.98
CA GLY A 223 2.41 3.96 -5.16
C GLY A 223 1.98 4.74 -6.38
N GLY A 224 2.45 4.32 -7.54
CA GLY A 224 2.03 4.86 -8.83
C GLY A 224 0.58 4.48 -9.14
N ALA A 225 -0.17 5.37 -9.78
CA ALA A 225 -1.49 5.02 -10.30
C ALA A 225 -1.39 4.02 -11.46
N GLY A 226 -2.37 3.13 -11.60
CA GLY A 226 -2.57 2.35 -12.81
C GLY A 226 -3.01 3.25 -13.96
N GLY A 227 -2.66 2.89 -15.19
CA GLY A 227 -3.08 3.67 -16.35
C GLY A 227 -4.56 3.47 -16.69
N ASP A 228 -5.19 4.51 -17.22
CA ASP A 228 -6.55 4.44 -17.77
C ASP A 228 -6.59 3.77 -19.14
N ALA A 229 -7.68 3.09 -19.48
CA ALA A 229 -7.86 2.49 -20.79
C ALA A 229 -9.29 2.55 -21.32
N PHE A 230 -9.46 2.56 -22.64
CA PHE A 230 -10.79 2.44 -23.26
C PHE A 230 -11.39 1.03 -23.10
N SER A 231 -10.55 0.04 -22.76
CA SER A 231 -10.93 -1.34 -22.46
C SER A 231 -10.45 -1.75 -21.07
N GLN A 232 -9.25 -2.34 -20.92
CA GLN A 232 -8.81 -2.89 -19.63
C GLN A 232 -7.83 -1.95 -18.93
N ALA A 233 -8.23 -1.32 -17.84
CA ALA A 233 -7.34 -0.41 -17.10
C ALA A 233 -6.25 -1.17 -16.32
N GLY A 234 -5.19 -0.47 -15.93
CA GLY A 234 -4.07 -1.03 -15.17
C GLY A 234 -4.31 -0.96 -13.66
N GLY A 235 -3.65 -1.85 -12.90
CA GLY A 235 -3.70 -1.83 -11.44
C GLY A 235 -2.78 -0.78 -10.82
N GLY A 236 -3.16 -0.23 -9.67
CA GLY A 236 -2.33 0.69 -8.91
C GLY A 236 -1.12 0.01 -8.27
N GLY A 237 0.03 0.67 -8.24
CA GLY A 237 1.19 0.21 -7.51
C GLY A 237 0.98 0.25 -6.01
N SER A 238 1.67 -0.61 -5.26
CA SER A 238 1.65 -0.48 -3.80
C SER A 238 2.24 0.86 -3.36
N GLY A 239 1.75 1.36 -2.23
CA GLY A 239 2.26 2.47 -1.45
C GLY A 239 3.58 2.07 -0.90
N GLY A 240 4.54 2.06 -1.80
CA GLY A 240 5.55 1.06 -1.71
C GLY A 240 6.46 1.36 -0.54
N GLY A 241 6.94 0.25 0.00
CA GLY A 241 7.86 0.20 1.08
C GLY A 241 7.34 0.69 2.42
N SER A 242 7.71 -0.06 3.45
CA SER A 242 7.51 0.37 4.81
C SER A 242 8.26 1.68 5.11
N GLY A 243 7.80 2.42 6.12
CA GLY A 243 8.55 3.56 6.65
C GLY A 243 9.98 3.13 7.01
N LEU A 244 10.10 2.08 7.82
CA LEU A 244 11.36 1.39 8.10
C LEU A 244 11.23 -0.09 7.74
N TRP A 245 12.16 -0.58 6.92
CA TRP A 245 12.32 -2.01 6.63
C TRP A 245 13.58 -2.53 7.32
N LEU A 246 13.43 -3.53 8.18
CA LEU A 246 14.53 -4.13 8.90
C LEU A 246 14.62 -5.62 8.57
N ARG A 247 15.81 -6.08 8.21
CA ARG A 247 16.11 -7.52 8.15
C ARG A 247 17.24 -7.83 9.11
N SER A 248 17.05 -8.80 10.01
CA SER A 248 18.13 -9.25 10.91
C SER A 248 18.29 -10.76 10.91
N ALA A 249 19.54 -11.21 10.82
CA ALA A 249 19.96 -12.56 11.17
C ALA A 249 20.59 -12.64 12.58
N THR A 250 20.81 -11.50 13.25
CA THR A 250 21.45 -11.42 14.57
C THR A 250 20.38 -11.43 15.66
N PRO A 251 20.34 -12.46 16.53
CA PRO A 251 19.35 -12.53 17.61
C PRO A 251 19.70 -11.60 18.77
N GLY A 252 18.67 -11.10 19.46
CA GLY A 252 18.82 -10.33 20.70
C GLY A 252 19.12 -8.85 20.51
N LEU A 253 19.02 -8.34 19.28
CA LEU A 253 19.17 -6.92 19.01
C LEU A 253 17.95 -6.12 19.45
N THR A 254 18.21 -4.90 19.90
CA THR A 254 17.20 -3.89 20.22
C THR A 254 17.24 -2.76 19.21
N LEU A 255 16.10 -2.54 18.54
CA LEU A 255 15.82 -1.32 17.79
C LEU A 255 15.02 -0.37 18.68
N THR A 256 15.63 0.76 19.04
CA THR A 256 14.94 1.87 19.70
C THR A 256 14.59 2.93 18.66
N HIS A 257 13.31 3.33 18.59
CA HIS A 257 12.86 4.35 17.66
C HIS A 257 11.89 5.34 18.31
N ASP A 258 12.31 6.60 18.46
CA ASP A 258 11.53 7.67 19.08
C ASP A 258 10.87 8.63 18.08
N GLY A 259 11.17 8.47 16.78
CA GLY A 259 10.55 9.23 15.70
C GLY A 259 9.29 8.59 15.10
N THR A 260 8.91 9.03 13.90
CA THR A 260 7.73 8.52 13.17
C THR A 260 8.14 7.60 12.03
N SER A 261 7.58 6.39 11.97
CA SER A 261 7.74 5.48 10.85
C SER A 261 6.38 5.25 10.19
N ALA A 262 6.22 5.76 8.97
CA ALA A 262 4.96 5.77 8.24
C ALA A 262 5.10 5.03 6.90
N GLY A 263 4.17 4.13 6.60
CA GLY A 263 4.10 3.48 5.29
C GLY A 263 3.57 4.40 4.20
N GLY A 264 3.92 4.12 2.95
CA GLY A 264 3.44 4.86 1.78
C GLY A 264 1.97 4.58 1.46
N ALA A 265 1.28 5.54 0.84
CA ALA A 265 -0.11 5.33 0.38
C ALA A 265 -0.16 4.56 -0.95
N GLY A 266 -1.07 3.59 -1.05
CA GLY A 266 -1.32 2.80 -2.26
C GLY A 266 -1.75 3.64 -3.45
N GLY A 267 -1.29 3.25 -4.64
CA GLY A 267 -1.69 3.84 -5.91
C GLY A 267 -3.14 3.49 -6.25
N ALA A 268 -3.86 4.43 -6.87
CA ALA A 268 -5.19 4.16 -7.39
C ALA A 268 -5.11 3.22 -8.60
N GLY A 269 -6.12 2.35 -8.77
CA GLY A 269 -6.33 1.62 -10.01
C GLY A 269 -6.76 2.57 -11.14
N GLY A 270 -6.36 2.26 -12.37
CA GLY A 270 -6.77 3.01 -13.55
C GLY A 270 -8.26 2.86 -13.83
N SER A 271 -8.86 3.87 -14.44
CA SER A 271 -10.27 3.90 -14.81
C SER A 271 -10.48 3.70 -16.30
N GLU A 272 -11.75 3.55 -16.70
CA GLU A 272 -12.09 3.58 -18.11
C GLU A 272 -11.90 4.97 -18.75
N SER A 273 -11.41 4.99 -19.99
CA SER A 273 -11.32 6.18 -20.84
C SER A 273 -12.57 6.30 -21.70
N LEU A 274 -13.13 7.51 -21.78
CA LEU A 274 -14.33 7.78 -22.59
C LEU A 274 -13.99 8.14 -24.05
N PRO A 275 -14.75 7.64 -25.04
CA PRO A 275 -15.89 6.73 -24.90
C PRO A 275 -15.46 5.28 -24.60
N ALA A 276 -15.93 4.73 -23.48
CA ALA A 276 -15.54 3.40 -23.03
C ALA A 276 -16.13 2.30 -23.92
N ARG A 277 -15.40 1.20 -24.06
CA ARG A 277 -15.92 0.00 -24.71
C ARG A 277 -16.91 -0.72 -23.79
N SER A 278 -17.81 -1.48 -24.39
CA SER A 278 -18.83 -2.24 -23.63
C SER A 278 -18.25 -3.26 -22.65
N ASN A 279 -16.99 -3.67 -22.85
CA ASN A 279 -16.24 -4.58 -21.99
C ASN A 279 -15.20 -3.86 -21.13
N ALA A 280 -15.27 -2.54 -20.95
CA ALA A 280 -14.29 -1.82 -20.17
C ALA A 280 -14.34 -2.18 -18.67
N SER A 281 -13.18 -2.25 -18.04
CA SER A 281 -13.06 -2.56 -16.61
C SER A 281 -11.99 -1.70 -15.93
N GLY A 282 -12.25 -1.32 -14.68
CA GLY A 282 -11.34 -0.52 -13.85
C GLY A 282 -10.36 -1.40 -13.08
N GLY A 283 -9.13 -0.90 -12.88
CA GLY A 283 -8.05 -1.60 -12.19
C GLY A 283 -8.22 -1.64 -10.68
N GLY A 284 -7.54 -2.58 -10.04
CA GLY A 284 -7.48 -2.68 -8.59
C GLY A 284 -6.59 -1.61 -7.98
N GLY A 285 -6.94 -1.12 -6.78
CA GLY A 285 -6.09 -0.20 -6.02
C GLY A 285 -4.93 -0.93 -5.34
N GLY A 286 -3.75 -0.32 -5.27
CA GLY A 286 -2.58 -0.89 -4.61
C GLY A 286 -2.70 -0.90 -3.08
N ALA A 287 -1.95 -1.78 -2.43
CA ALA A 287 -1.86 -1.81 -0.98
C ALA A 287 -1.17 -0.56 -0.41
N GLY A 288 -1.44 -0.21 0.86
CA GLY A 288 -0.61 0.74 1.59
C GLY A 288 0.61 0.05 2.23
N GLY A 289 1.70 0.78 2.44
CA GLY A 289 2.91 0.28 3.10
C GLY A 289 2.75 0.15 4.62
N ALA A 290 3.59 -0.66 5.26
CA ALA A 290 3.63 -0.74 6.72
C ALA A 290 4.42 0.43 7.34
N GLY A 291 4.14 0.79 8.60
CA GLY A 291 5.01 1.72 9.33
C GLY A 291 6.40 1.13 9.57
N LEU A 292 6.43 -0.13 10.00
CA LEU A 292 7.65 -0.91 10.25
C LEU A 292 7.44 -2.32 9.71
N THR A 293 8.40 -2.82 8.93
CA THR A 293 8.48 -4.23 8.54
C THR A 293 9.70 -4.89 9.12
N LEU A 294 9.47 -6.03 9.77
CA LEU A 294 10.49 -6.90 10.32
C LEU A 294 10.57 -8.17 9.47
N ALA A 295 11.68 -8.33 8.77
CA ALA A 295 12.04 -9.51 8.00
C ALA A 295 13.22 -10.24 8.65
N GLY A 296 13.40 -11.51 8.30
CA GLY A 296 14.49 -12.35 8.83
C GLY A 296 14.02 -13.35 9.88
N SER A 297 14.97 -14.14 10.37
CA SER A 297 14.72 -15.30 11.24
C SER A 297 15.07 -15.05 12.72
N ALA A 298 15.70 -13.92 13.02
CA ALA A 298 16.18 -13.61 14.35
C ALA A 298 15.16 -12.81 15.19
N ALA A 299 15.14 -13.07 16.50
CA ALA A 299 14.33 -12.29 17.43
C ALA A 299 14.93 -10.89 17.62
N VAL A 300 14.13 -9.86 17.34
CA VAL A 300 14.48 -8.44 17.51
C VAL A 300 13.50 -7.81 18.50
N THR A 301 14.03 -7.08 19.47
CA THR A 301 13.21 -6.25 20.37
C THR A 301 13.03 -4.89 19.73
N VAL A 302 11.77 -4.43 19.61
CA VAL A 302 11.47 -3.09 19.11
C VAL A 302 10.92 -2.25 20.25
N VAL A 303 11.62 -1.18 20.60
CA VAL A 303 11.20 -0.16 21.55
C VAL A 303 10.85 1.09 20.74
N ASN A 304 9.57 1.30 20.46
CA ASN A 304 9.11 2.50 19.78
C ASN A 304 8.42 3.43 20.78
N THR A 305 8.92 4.65 20.93
CA THR A 305 8.29 5.70 21.77
C THR A 305 7.66 6.82 20.93
N GLY A 306 7.76 6.73 19.61
CA GLY A 306 7.16 7.66 18.66
C GLY A 306 5.88 7.08 18.02
N GLN A 307 5.80 7.11 16.69
CA GLN A 307 4.62 6.64 15.95
C GLN A 307 4.98 5.57 14.92
N LEU A 308 4.12 4.54 14.81
CA LEU A 308 4.11 3.58 13.72
C LEU A 308 2.77 3.70 12.98
N LEU A 309 2.81 4.13 11.73
CA LEU A 309 1.62 4.41 10.92
C LEU A 309 1.63 3.53 9.67
N GLY A 310 0.54 2.79 9.44
CA GLY A 310 0.31 2.15 8.14
C GLY A 310 -0.10 3.18 7.09
N GLY A 311 0.24 2.90 5.84
CA GLY A 311 -0.26 3.62 4.69
C GLY A 311 -1.69 3.22 4.34
N ALA A 312 -2.45 4.16 3.76
CA ALA A 312 -3.77 3.85 3.22
C ALA A 312 -3.65 3.02 1.94
N GLY A 313 -4.58 2.07 1.73
CA GLY A 313 -4.73 1.42 0.44
C GLY A 313 -5.27 2.37 -0.63
N GLY A 314 -4.96 2.08 -1.89
CA GLY A 314 -5.46 2.78 -3.06
C GLY A 314 -6.90 2.41 -3.38
N ALA A 315 -7.63 3.35 -3.98
CA ALA A 315 -8.97 3.09 -4.51
C ALA A 315 -8.88 2.24 -5.80
N GLY A 316 -9.85 1.35 -6.02
CA GLY A 316 -10.06 0.75 -7.34
C GLY A 316 -10.58 1.77 -8.35
N GLY A 317 -10.30 1.53 -9.62
CA GLY A 317 -10.76 2.37 -10.73
C GLY A 317 -12.20 2.07 -11.13
N ALA A 318 -12.82 3.05 -11.79
CA ALA A 318 -14.16 2.89 -12.33
C ALA A 318 -14.14 2.07 -13.64
N GLY A 319 -15.06 1.12 -13.78
CA GLY A 319 -15.34 0.43 -15.05
C GLY A 319 -16.80 0.62 -15.46
N GLY A 320 -17.05 0.75 -16.76
CA GLY A 320 -18.35 1.08 -17.33
C GLY A 320 -18.91 0.01 -18.27
N GLY A 321 -18.61 -1.26 -18.00
CA GLY A 321 -19.24 -2.38 -18.71
C GLY A 321 -20.77 -2.29 -18.66
N GLY A 322 -21.38 -1.93 -19.79
CA GLY A 322 -22.77 -1.51 -19.88
C GLY A 322 -23.80 -2.57 -19.53
N VAL A 323 -24.30 -2.55 -18.30
CA VAL A 323 -25.72 -2.73 -17.99
C VAL A 323 -26.01 -2.09 -16.64
N ALA A 324 -26.92 -1.11 -16.62
CA ALA A 324 -27.54 -0.67 -15.38
C ALA A 324 -28.29 -1.87 -14.77
N ALA A 325 -27.73 -2.50 -13.74
CA ALA A 325 -28.57 -3.24 -12.82
C ALA A 325 -29.57 -2.23 -12.22
N PRO A 326 -30.90 -2.46 -12.29
CA PRO A 326 -31.85 -1.52 -11.71
C PRO A 326 -31.48 -1.36 -10.25
N ALA A 327 -31.23 -0.11 -9.84
CA ALA A 327 -30.94 0.24 -8.47
C ALA A 327 -31.94 -0.49 -7.57
N ARG A 328 -31.48 -1.50 -6.83
CA ARG A 328 -32.20 -1.91 -5.64
C ARG A 328 -32.07 -0.72 -4.71
N ARG A 329 -33.05 0.16 -4.80
CA ARG A 329 -33.39 1.14 -3.79
C ARG A 329 -33.37 0.37 -2.48
N ALA A 330 -32.32 0.56 -1.69
CA ALA A 330 -32.32 0.14 -0.30
C ALA A 330 -33.44 0.96 0.32
N THR A 331 -34.65 0.40 0.35
CA THR A 331 -35.69 0.87 1.24
C THR A 331 -35.08 0.75 2.61
N ALA A 332 -34.71 1.89 3.18
CA ALA A 332 -34.29 1.99 4.56
C ALA A 332 -35.40 1.36 5.40
N ALA A 333 -35.19 0.12 5.85
CA ALA A 333 -35.96 -0.46 6.92
C ALA A 333 -35.52 0.30 8.18
N THR A 334 -36.20 1.41 8.46
CA THR A 334 -36.21 2.05 9.77
C THR A 334 -36.58 0.99 10.80
N ALA A 335 -35.58 0.46 11.49
CA ALA A 335 -35.76 -0.28 12.72
C ALA A 335 -36.27 0.70 13.78
N GLY A 336 -37.60 0.75 13.96
CA GLY A 336 -38.20 1.38 15.13
C GLY A 336 -38.07 0.45 16.34
N PRO A 337 -37.78 0.97 17.55
CA PRO A 337 -37.71 0.15 18.75
C PRO A 337 -39.11 -0.29 19.16
N GLY A 338 -39.31 -1.60 19.31
CA GLY A 338 -40.58 -2.18 19.73
C GLY A 338 -40.82 -2.07 21.24
N TRP A 339 -42.07 -1.78 21.62
CA TRP A 339 -42.70 -2.13 22.90
C TRP A 339 -44.19 -2.49 22.65
N PRO A 340 -44.86 -3.22 23.56
CA PRO A 340 -45.64 -4.41 23.23
C PRO A 340 -47.14 -4.20 22.95
N ARG A 341 -47.75 -5.29 22.45
CA ARG A 341 -49.15 -5.46 22.07
C ARG A 341 -50.15 -5.09 23.18
N SER A 342 -51.25 -4.45 22.78
CA SER A 342 -52.58 -4.64 23.40
C SER A 342 -53.65 -4.69 22.30
N ALA A 343 -54.45 -5.74 22.35
CA ALA A 343 -55.59 -6.00 21.48
C ALA A 343 -56.82 -5.15 21.84
N GLN A 344 -57.75 -5.03 20.86
CA GLN A 344 -59.14 -4.49 20.86
C GLN A 344 -59.25 -3.42 19.76
N GLY A 345 -60.20 -3.37 18.84
CA GLY A 345 -61.41 -4.14 18.54
C GLY A 345 -62.19 -3.36 17.46
N VAL A 346 -62.84 -4.09 16.55
CA VAL A 346 -64.21 -3.83 16.03
C VAL A 346 -64.49 -2.57 15.18
N GLN A 347 -64.89 -2.83 13.93
CA GLN A 347 -65.87 -2.13 13.04
C GLN A 347 -65.72 -0.60 12.82
N SER A 348 -65.90 -0.07 11.61
CA SER A 348 -66.90 -0.34 10.58
C SER A 348 -66.33 -0.31 9.16
#